data_AF-A0A6N9PYT4-F1
#
_entry.id   AF-A0A6N9PYT4-F1
#
_cell.length_a   1.000
_cell.length_b   1.000
_cell.length_c   1.000
_cell.angle_alpha   90.00
_cell.angle_beta   90.00
_cell.angle_gamma   90.00
#
_symmetry.space_group_name_H-M   'P 1'
#
loop_
_entity.id
_entity.type
_entity.pdbx_description
1 polymer ?
#
loop_
_entity_poly.entity_id
_entity_poly.type
_entity_poly.pdbx_seq_one_letter_code
_entity_poly.pdbx_strand_id
1 'polypeptide(L)'
;MATTRIMPLHIGKGRTESQAVSDIIDYVSNPQKTDNGRLVTGFACDSRVADAEFLLSKREYISTTGRVRGADDVLAYHVRQSFVPGEITPEEANRLGVEFAKRFTKGSHAFVVCTHIDKSHIHNHIIWNAVN
;
A
#
# COMPACT_ATOMS: atom_id res chain seq x y z
N MET A 1 0.50 -10.77 -19.49
CA MET A 1 1.28 -11.64 -18.59
C MET A 1 1.01 -11.18 -17.17
N ALA A 2 0.57 -12.07 -16.28
CA ALA A 2 0.43 -11.75 -14.87
C ALA A 2 1.82 -11.48 -14.26
N THR A 3 1.92 -10.48 -13.40
CA THR A 3 3.19 -10.13 -12.74
C THR A 3 2.93 -9.60 -11.34
N THR A 4 3.72 -10.05 -10.38
CA THR A 4 3.73 -9.50 -9.02
C THR A 4 5.11 -8.96 -8.73
N ARG A 5 5.19 -7.68 -8.34
CA ARG A 5 6.46 -7.02 -7.97
C ARG A 5 6.29 -6.32 -6.63
N ILE A 6 7.26 -6.52 -5.73
CA ILE A 6 7.38 -5.84 -4.44
C ILE A 6 8.48 -4.77 -4.55
N MET A 7 8.22 -3.57 -4.08
CA MET A 7 9.12 -2.41 -4.18
C MET A 7 9.15 -1.70 -2.82
N PRO A 8 10.33 -1.46 -2.22
CA PRO A 8 10.43 -0.65 -1.02
C PRO A 8 10.15 0.82 -1.35
N LEU A 9 9.44 1.50 -0.46
CA LEU A 9 9.22 2.94 -0.52
C LEU A 9 10.21 3.63 0.43
N HIS A 10 11.04 4.48 -0.14
CA HIS A 10 11.94 5.38 0.57
C HIS A 10 11.47 6.83 0.42
N ILE A 11 11.96 7.72 1.28
CA ILE A 11 11.69 9.17 1.20
C ILE A 11 11.97 9.70 -0.21
N GLY A 12 13.10 9.31 -0.80
CA GLY A 12 13.56 9.83 -2.09
C GLY A 12 14.08 11.27 -1.98
N LYS A 13 14.68 11.78 -3.06
CA LYS A 13 15.37 13.07 -3.05
C LYS A 13 14.36 14.24 -2.98
N GLY A 14 14.53 15.13 -2.01
CA GLY A 14 13.77 16.40 -1.91
C GLY A 14 12.36 16.29 -1.35
N ARG A 15 12.00 15.16 -0.73
CA ARG A 15 10.70 14.95 -0.07
C ARG A 15 10.88 14.72 1.42
N THR A 16 9.82 14.93 2.19
CA THR A 16 9.69 14.46 3.58
C THR A 16 9.15 13.03 3.60
N GLU A 17 9.26 12.34 4.74
CA GLU A 17 8.62 11.03 4.93
C GLU A 17 7.12 11.09 4.67
N SER A 18 6.48 12.16 5.16
CA SER A 18 5.04 12.37 4.99
C SER A 18 4.65 12.52 3.53
N GLN A 19 5.40 13.33 2.77
CA GLN A 19 5.16 13.50 1.35
C GLN A 19 5.34 12.18 0.60
N ALA A 20 6.39 11.42 0.89
CA ALA A 20 6.65 10.17 0.19
C ALA A 20 5.52 9.13 0.37
N VAL A 21 4.94 9.04 1.58
CA VAL A 21 3.81 8.11 1.84
C VAL A 21 2.49 8.65 1.31
N SER A 22 2.20 9.95 1.49
CA SER A 22 0.99 10.59 0.95
C SER A 22 0.94 10.51 -0.57
N ASP A 23 2.04 10.84 -1.27
CA ASP A 23 2.14 10.77 -2.74
C ASP A 23 1.70 9.40 -3.28
N ILE A 24 2.16 8.31 -2.64
CA ILE A 24 1.83 6.96 -3.11
C ILE A 24 0.40 6.57 -2.76
N ILE A 25 -0.07 6.88 -1.54
CA ILE A 25 -1.44 6.57 -1.10
C ILE A 25 -2.47 7.30 -1.97
N ASP A 26 -2.26 8.59 -2.23
CA ASP A 26 -3.11 9.41 -3.09
C ASP A 26 -3.12 8.89 -4.54
N TYR A 27 -1.94 8.54 -5.06
CA TYR A 27 -1.82 7.98 -6.40
C TYR A 27 -2.59 6.66 -6.56
N VAL A 28 -2.47 5.75 -5.59
CA VAL A 28 -3.10 4.42 -5.69
C VAL A 28 -4.57 4.45 -5.32
N SER A 29 -5.03 5.37 -4.49
CA SER A 29 -6.44 5.48 -4.07
C SER A 29 -7.32 6.27 -5.04
N ASN A 30 -6.74 6.88 -6.09
CA ASN A 30 -7.43 7.73 -7.06
C ASN A 30 -8.83 7.20 -7.46
N PRO A 31 -9.92 7.93 -7.14
CA PRO A 31 -11.30 7.50 -7.38
C PRO A 31 -11.62 7.11 -8.82
N GLN A 32 -10.97 7.74 -9.81
CA GLN A 32 -11.17 7.44 -11.23
C GLN A 32 -10.68 6.05 -11.61
N LYS A 33 -9.73 5.50 -10.83
CA LYS A 33 -9.14 4.18 -11.07
C LYS A 33 -9.76 3.10 -10.18
N THR A 34 -10.43 3.48 -9.09
CA THR A 34 -10.85 2.58 -8.00
C THR A 34 -12.37 2.52 -7.82
N ASP A 35 -13.13 2.78 -8.89
CA ASP A 35 -14.59 2.83 -8.85
C ASP A 35 -15.12 3.75 -7.74
N ASN A 36 -14.73 5.02 -7.80
CA ASN A 36 -15.07 6.05 -6.83
C ASN A 36 -14.66 5.71 -5.38
N GLY A 37 -13.59 4.92 -5.22
CA GLY A 37 -13.08 4.46 -3.93
C GLY A 37 -13.70 3.16 -3.42
N ARG A 38 -14.69 2.57 -4.11
CA ARG A 38 -15.30 1.29 -3.71
C ARG A 38 -14.29 0.14 -3.70
N LEU A 39 -13.25 0.23 -4.53
CA LEU A 39 -12.19 -0.77 -4.66
C LEU A 39 -10.94 -0.44 -3.82
N VAL A 40 -11.12 0.34 -2.75
CA VAL A 40 -10.08 0.65 -1.75
C VAL A 40 -10.44 -0.06 -0.45
N THR A 41 -9.50 -0.80 0.13
CA THR A 41 -9.71 -1.53 1.39
C THR A 41 -8.50 -1.37 2.31
N GLY A 42 -8.73 -0.86 3.51
CA GLY A 42 -7.74 -0.77 4.59
C GLY A 42 -7.81 -1.97 5.54
N PHE A 43 -6.68 -2.29 6.17
CA PHE A 43 -6.58 -3.24 7.26
C PHE A 43 -5.69 -2.67 8.35
N ALA A 44 -6.19 -2.69 9.59
CA ALA A 44 -5.55 -2.06 10.74
C ALA A 44 -5.21 -0.56 10.53
N CYS A 45 -5.87 0.07 9.56
CA CYS A 45 -5.80 1.50 9.27
C CYS A 45 -7.09 1.94 8.57
N ASP A 46 -7.43 3.22 8.68
CA ASP A 46 -8.42 3.86 7.80
C ASP A 46 -7.72 4.28 6.50
N SER A 47 -8.18 3.75 5.36
CA SER A 47 -7.55 4.01 4.06
C SER A 47 -7.52 5.49 3.66
N ARG A 48 -8.38 6.33 4.25
CA ARG A 48 -8.44 7.78 3.98
C ARG A 48 -7.32 8.57 4.66
N VAL A 49 -6.70 8.00 5.69
CA VAL A 49 -5.65 8.64 6.51
C VAL A 49 -4.47 7.68 6.76
N ALA A 50 -4.33 6.66 5.90
CA ALA A 50 -3.33 5.62 6.06
C ALA A 50 -1.90 6.17 6.05
N ASP A 51 -1.65 7.24 5.30
CA ASP A 51 -0.37 7.95 5.31
C ASP A 51 -0.03 8.50 6.70
N ALA A 52 -0.98 9.19 7.34
CA ALA A 52 -0.82 9.74 8.68
C ALA A 52 -0.65 8.64 9.73
N GLU A 53 -1.46 7.58 9.66
CA GLU A 53 -1.37 6.44 10.57
C GLU A 53 -0.04 5.70 10.43
N PHE A 54 0.48 5.53 9.20
CA PHE A 54 1.76 4.86 8.98
C PHE A 54 2.92 5.63 9.61
N LEU A 55 2.91 6.96 9.46
CA LEU A 55 3.92 7.84 10.05
C LEU A 55 3.79 7.90 11.58
N LEU A 56 2.58 7.77 12.11
CA LEU A 56 2.37 7.69 13.55
C LEU A 56 2.98 6.41 14.12
N SER A 57 2.65 5.24 13.55
CA SER A 57 3.24 3.95 13.98
C SER A 57 4.76 3.98 13.87
N LYS A 58 5.31 4.64 12.85
CA LYS A 58 6.75 4.80 12.71
C LYS A 58 7.38 5.65 13.83
N ARG A 59 6.74 6.76 14.20
CA ARG A 59 7.19 7.60 15.31
C ARG A 59 7.14 6.82 16.63
N GLU A 60 6.08 6.05 16.86
CA GLU A 60 5.95 5.18 18.04
C GLU A 60 7.02 4.09 18.06
N TYR A 61 7.30 3.45 16.93
CA TYR A 61 8.37 2.46 16.78
C TYR A 61 9.74 3.05 17.16
N ILE A 62 10.06 4.25 16.66
CA ILE A 62 11.31 4.95 16.99
C ILE A 62 11.35 5.29 18.48
N SER A 63 10.27 5.83 19.02
CA SER A 63 10.19 6.19 20.45
C SER A 63 10.37 4.98 21.37
N THR A 64 9.85 3.81 20.97
CA THR A 64 9.87 2.59 21.79
C THR A 64 11.20 1.85 21.67
N THR A 65 11.81 1.82 20.48
CA THR A 65 12.97 0.98 20.19
C THR A 65 14.29 1.75 20.11
N GLY A 66 14.24 3.07 19.93
CA GLY A 66 15.40 3.91 19.63
C GLY A 66 16.02 3.65 18.25
N ARG A 67 15.41 2.80 17.41
CA ARG A 67 15.96 2.44 16.09
C ARG A 67 15.61 3.50 15.06
N VAL A 68 16.62 4.26 14.65
CA VAL A 68 16.54 5.20 13.53
C VAL A 68 17.36 4.64 12.38
N ARG A 69 16.73 4.45 11.21
CA ARG A 69 17.46 4.13 9.97
C ARG A 69 17.63 5.42 9.18
N GLY A 70 18.80 5.61 8.59
CA GLY A 70 19.16 6.84 7.86
C GLY A 70 18.54 6.88 6.46
N ALA A 71 19.34 7.24 5.45
CA ALA A 71 18.85 7.40 4.08
C ALA A 71 18.22 6.13 3.46
N ASP A 72 18.58 4.95 3.96
CA ASP A 72 18.07 3.65 3.48
C ASP A 72 16.78 3.19 4.18
N ASP A 73 16.14 4.07 4.96
CA ASP A 73 14.94 3.69 5.69
C ASP A 73 13.77 3.36 4.76
N VAL A 74 13.10 2.25 5.03
CA VAL A 74 11.92 1.81 4.28
C VAL A 74 10.70 2.27 5.04
N LEU A 75 9.91 3.16 4.44
CA LEU A 75 8.70 3.72 5.05
C LEU A 75 7.51 2.76 4.92
N ALA A 76 7.40 2.15 3.75
CA ALA A 76 6.35 1.22 3.39
C ALA A 76 6.87 0.29 2.28
N TYR A 77 6.10 -0.74 1.97
CA TYR A 77 6.32 -1.54 0.79
C TYR A 77 5.13 -1.41 -0.15
N HIS A 78 5.44 -1.35 -1.45
CA HIS A 78 4.46 -1.29 -2.52
C HIS A 78 4.49 -2.58 -3.32
N VAL A 79 3.35 -3.27 -3.38
CA VAL A 79 3.15 -4.40 -4.29
C VAL A 79 2.26 -3.98 -5.43
N ARG A 80 2.71 -4.29 -6.66
CA ARG A 80 1.84 -4.31 -7.83
C ARG A 80 1.57 -5.76 -8.20
N GLN A 81 0.30 -6.16 -8.17
CA GLN A 81 -0.16 -7.49 -8.56
C GLN A 81 -1.09 -7.34 -9.76
N SER A 82 -0.65 -7.79 -10.92
CA SER A 82 -1.39 -7.67 -12.18
C SER A 82 -1.97 -9.02 -12.59
N PHE A 83 -3.19 -8.96 -13.12
CA PHE A 83 -3.96 -10.12 -13.57
C PHE A 83 -4.06 -10.14 -15.11
N VAL A 84 -4.19 -11.31 -15.70
CA VAL A 84 -4.49 -11.50 -17.13
C VAL A 84 -5.89 -10.92 -17.43
N PRO A 85 -6.07 -10.17 -18.53
CA PRO A 85 -7.38 -9.65 -18.91
C PRO A 85 -8.46 -10.75 -18.95
N GLY A 86 -9.58 -10.51 -18.27
CA GLY A 86 -10.73 -11.42 -18.22
C GLY A 86 -10.63 -12.56 -17.21
N GLU A 87 -9.51 -12.73 -16.50
CA GLU A 87 -9.36 -13.85 -15.56
C GLU A 87 -10.02 -13.61 -14.20
N ILE A 88 -10.31 -12.35 -13.86
CA ILE A 88 -10.77 -11.96 -12.52
C ILE A 88 -11.71 -10.75 -12.59
N THR A 89 -12.59 -10.61 -11.61
CA THR A 89 -13.38 -9.39 -11.40
C THR A 89 -12.63 -8.40 -10.49
N PRO A 90 -12.97 -7.10 -10.52
CA PRO A 90 -12.32 -6.12 -9.64
C PRO A 90 -12.46 -6.45 -8.15
N GLU A 91 -13.63 -6.94 -7.73
CA GLU A 91 -13.92 -7.31 -6.34
C GLU A 91 -13.09 -8.51 -5.90
N GLU A 92 -12.98 -9.52 -6.77
CA GLU A 92 -12.20 -10.72 -6.47
C GLU A 92 -10.71 -10.40 -6.45
N ALA A 93 -10.24 -9.52 -7.34
CA ALA A 93 -8.88 -9.01 -7.29
C ALA A 93 -8.60 -8.30 -5.96
N ASN A 94 -9.50 -7.40 -5.51
CA ASN A 94 -9.35 -6.72 -4.23
C ASN A 94 -9.29 -7.71 -3.06
N ARG A 95 -10.23 -8.67 -3.03
CA ARG A 95 -10.31 -9.72 -2.00
C ARG A 95 -9.01 -10.54 -1.94
N LEU A 96 -8.48 -10.96 -3.08
CA LEU A 96 -7.20 -11.68 -3.16
C LEU A 96 -6.02 -10.81 -2.73
N GLY A 97 -6.04 -9.51 -3.04
CA GLY A 97 -5.03 -8.56 -2.58
C GLY A 97 -4.99 -8.45 -1.06
N VAL A 98 -6.16 -8.39 -0.41
CA VAL A 98 -6.28 -8.40 1.06
C VAL A 98 -5.79 -9.72 1.65
N GLU A 99 -6.18 -10.86 1.06
CA GLU A 99 -5.73 -12.18 1.51
C GLU A 99 -4.21 -12.34 1.40
N PHE A 100 -3.64 -11.91 0.27
CA PHE A 100 -2.20 -11.87 0.04
C PHE A 100 -1.52 -11.01 1.10
N ALA A 101 -1.98 -9.78 1.31
CA ALA A 101 -1.37 -8.84 2.26
C ALA A 101 -1.41 -9.38 3.70
N LYS A 102 -2.55 -9.93 4.14
CA LYS A 102 -2.69 -10.56 5.47
C LYS A 102 -1.72 -11.71 5.66
N ARG A 103 -1.61 -12.61 4.68
CA ARG A 103 -0.71 -13.77 4.77
C ARG A 103 0.75 -13.35 4.74
N PHE A 104 1.10 -12.42 3.85
CA PHE A 104 2.48 -11.97 3.66
C PHE A 104 3.00 -11.21 4.89
N THR A 105 2.17 -10.34 5.45
CA THR A 105 2.49 -9.55 6.66
C THR A 105 2.20 -10.29 7.96
N LYS A 106 1.71 -11.54 7.90
CA LYS A 106 1.24 -12.33 9.05
C LYS A 106 0.21 -11.60 9.93
N GLY A 107 -0.55 -10.68 9.33
CA GLY A 107 -1.53 -9.83 10.01
C GLY A 107 -0.94 -8.82 10.99
N SER A 108 0.38 -8.62 10.98
CA SER A 108 1.07 -7.74 11.92
C SER A 108 1.25 -6.32 11.42
N HIS A 109 1.05 -6.04 10.13
CA HIS A 109 1.25 -4.71 9.56
C HIS A 109 -0.05 -4.14 9.02
N ALA A 110 -0.25 -2.83 9.23
CA ALA A 110 -1.33 -2.09 8.58
C ALA A 110 -1.07 -1.99 7.08
N PHE A 111 -2.14 -2.08 6.27
CA PHE A 111 -2.03 -1.99 4.82
C PHE A 111 -3.30 -1.47 4.14
N VAL A 112 -3.12 -0.96 2.92
CA VAL A 112 -4.20 -0.56 2.02
C VAL A 112 -4.07 -1.33 0.70
N VAL A 113 -5.19 -1.84 0.20
CA VAL A 113 -5.33 -2.49 -1.11
C VAL A 113 -6.21 -1.60 -1.99
N CYS A 114 -5.67 -1.17 -3.13
CA CYS A 114 -6.39 -0.41 -4.14
C CYS A 114 -6.40 -1.19 -5.45
N THR A 115 -7.58 -1.49 -5.98
CA THR A 115 -7.71 -2.20 -7.27
C THR A 115 -7.99 -1.20 -8.38
N HIS A 116 -7.11 -1.17 -9.39
CA HIS A 116 -7.19 -0.29 -10.54
C HIS A 116 -7.91 -0.97 -11.70
N ILE A 117 -8.87 -0.25 -12.28
CA ILE A 117 -9.69 -0.68 -13.43
C ILE A 117 -9.58 0.26 -14.65
N ASP A 118 -8.66 1.22 -14.61
CA ASP A 118 -8.47 2.25 -15.66
C ASP A 118 -7.56 1.79 -16.83
N LYS A 119 -7.15 0.52 -16.82
CA LYS A 119 -6.26 -0.09 -17.82
C LYS A 119 -6.92 -1.29 -18.47
N SER A 120 -6.27 -1.83 -19.52
CA SER A 120 -6.72 -3.05 -20.22
C SER A 120 -6.72 -4.31 -19.35
N HIS A 121 -6.14 -4.24 -18.14
CA HIS A 121 -6.11 -5.32 -17.18
C HIS A 121 -6.29 -4.79 -15.75
N ILE A 122 -6.94 -5.61 -14.92
CA ILE A 122 -7.10 -5.34 -13.50
C ILE A 122 -5.75 -5.57 -12.81
N HIS A 123 -5.43 -4.69 -11.87
CA HIS A 123 -4.26 -4.85 -11.02
C HIS A 123 -4.49 -4.22 -9.64
N ASN A 124 -3.88 -4.83 -8.62
CA ASN A 124 -3.84 -4.28 -7.28
C ASN A 124 -2.56 -3.48 -7.08
N HIS A 125 -2.71 -2.40 -6.33
CA HIS A 125 -1.66 -1.77 -5.57
C HIS A 125 -1.89 -2.04 -4.09
N ILE A 126 -0.89 -2.63 -3.43
CA ILE A 126 -0.93 -2.92 -2.00
C ILE A 126 0.18 -2.14 -1.34
N ILE A 127 -0.16 -1.28 -0.40
CA ILE A 127 0.81 -0.49 0.38
C ILE A 127 0.73 -0.97 1.82
N TRP A 128 1.81 -1.50 2.39
CA TRP A 128 1.85 -1.85 3.82
C TRP A 128 2.95 -1.12 4.56
N ASN A 129 2.67 -0.81 5.83
CA ASN A 129 3.60 -0.12 6.70
C ASN A 129 4.83 -0.99 6.97
N ALA A 130 6.03 -0.42 6.90
CA ALA A 130 7.26 -1.16 7.17
C ALA A 130 7.43 -1.53 8.65
N VAL A 131 6.73 -0.83 9.54
CA VAL A 131 6.69 -1.09 10.98
C VAL A 131 5.32 -1.59 11.41
N ASN A 132 5.27 -2.15 12.63
CA ASN A 132 4.07 -2.62 13.31
C ASN A 132 4.01 -2.12 14.76
#